data_AF-A0A8H3ZHX3-F1
#
_entry.id   AF-A0A8H3ZHX3-F1
#
_cell.length_a   1.000
_cell.length_b   1.000
_cell.length_c   1.000
_cell.angle_alpha   90.00
_cell.angle_beta   90.00
_cell.angle_gamma   90.00
#
_symmetry.space_group_name_H-M   'P 1'
#
loop_
_entity.id
_entity.type
_entity.pdbx_description
1 polymer ?
#
loop_
_entity_poly.entity_id
_entity_poly.type
_entity_poly.pdbx_seq_one_letter_code
_entity_poly.pdbx_strand_id
1 'polypeptide(L)' 'MEIPLDFQTALEANSEARRFFDALNKTQRYSFLWRIETMKKPETRKRKIGQFVELLAEHKTL' A
#
# COMPACT_ATOMS: atom_id res chain seq x y z
N MET A 1 10.88 -8.12 4.64
CA MET A 1 10.09 -7.32 3.69
C MET A 1 9.92 -5.95 4.31
N GLU A 2 10.63 -4.97 3.77
CA GLU A 2 10.50 -3.59 4.21
C GLU A 2 9.39 -2.88 3.44
N ILE A 3 8.64 -2.02 4.12
CA ILE A 3 7.60 -1.19 3.52
C ILE A 3 8.32 0.05 2.96
N PRO A 4 8.21 0.37 1.66
CA PRO A 4 8.78 1.58 1.08
C PRO A 4 8.29 2.80 1.82
N LEU A 5 9.19 3.77 2.05
CA LEU A 5 8.87 4.98 2.81
C LEU A 5 7.64 5.71 2.21
N ASP A 6 7.55 5.83 0.88
CA ASP A 6 6.39 6.46 0.22
C ASP A 6 5.06 5.78 0.57
N PHE A 7 5.05 4.44 0.68
CA PHE A 7 3.86 3.68 1.02
C PHE A 7 3.57 3.75 2.52
N GLN A 8 4.60 3.73 3.35
CA GLN A 8 4.48 3.90 4.79
C GLN A 8 3.87 5.26 5.14
N THR A 9 4.38 6.35 4.57
CA THR A 9 3.85 7.71 4.79
C THR A 9 2.38 7.80 4.38
N ALA A 10 2.00 7.17 3.27
CA ALA A 10 0.61 7.19 2.81
C ALA A 10 -0.32 6.36 3.71
N LEU A 11 0.16 5.24 4.27
CA LEU A 11 -0.56 4.48 5.29
C LEU A 11 -0.67 5.25 6.61
N GLU A 12 0.38 6.00 7.03
CA GLU A 12 0.32 6.81 8.24
C GLU A 12 -0.69 7.95 8.15
N ALA A 13 -0.91 8.49 6.95
CA ALA A 13 -1.97 9.46 6.69
C ALA A 13 -3.40 8.87 6.87
N ASN A 14 -3.55 7.53 6.82
CA ASN A 14 -4.84 6.84 6.96
C ASN A 14 -4.75 5.68 7.96
N SER A 15 -5.09 5.97 9.23
CA SER A 15 -4.98 4.99 10.32
C SER A 15 -5.81 3.72 10.10
N GLU A 16 -6.97 3.81 9.41
CA GLU A 16 -7.77 2.63 9.02
C GLU A 16 -7.03 1.75 8.02
N ALA A 17 -6.53 2.33 6.93
CA ALA A 17 -5.74 1.61 5.94
C ALA A 17 -4.51 0.96 6.56
N ARG A 18 -3.84 1.63 7.51
CA ARG A 18 -2.69 1.06 8.23
C ARG A 18 -3.08 -0.13 9.10
N ARG A 19 -4.19 -0.02 9.86
CA ARG A 19 -4.69 -1.14 10.69
C ARG A 19 -5.08 -2.34 9.82
N PHE A 20 -5.77 -2.10 8.71
CA PHE A 20 -6.13 -3.17 7.79
C PHE A 20 -4.90 -3.80 7.14
N PHE A 21 -3.96 -2.98 6.65
CA PHE A 21 -2.70 -3.45 6.09
C PHE A 21 -1.89 -4.30 7.10
N ASP A 22 -1.90 -3.90 8.37
CA ASP A 22 -1.25 -4.68 9.43
C ASP A 22 -2.04 -5.95 9.81
N ALA A 23 -3.34 -6.00 9.59
CA ALA A 23 -4.11 -7.24 9.69
C ALA A 23 -3.86 -8.21 8.51
N LEU A 24 -3.30 -7.74 7.39
CA LEU A 24 -3.03 -8.60 6.23
C LEU A 24 -1.87 -9.57 6.46
N ASN A 25 -2.02 -10.77 5.90
CA ASN A 25 -0.96 -11.78 5.86
C ASN A 25 0.21 -11.38 4.94
N LYS A 26 1.39 -11.97 5.16
CA LYS A 26 2.62 -11.68 4.38
C LYS A 26 2.42 -11.74 2.86
N THR A 27 1.64 -12.70 2.36
CA THR A 27 1.34 -12.84 0.93
C THR A 27 0.54 -11.66 0.37
N GLN A 28 -0.47 -11.20 1.12
CA GLN A 28 -1.29 -10.07 0.70
C GLN A 28 -0.48 -8.78 0.73
N ARG A 29 0.30 -8.55 1.80
CA ARG A 29 1.24 -7.42 1.88
C ARG A 29 2.23 -7.45 0.70
N TYR A 30 2.76 -8.62 0.36
CA TYR A 30 3.68 -8.78 -0.77
C TYR A 30 3.04 -8.37 -2.11
N SER A 31 1.77 -8.69 -2.36
CA SER A 31 1.08 -8.27 -3.58
C SER A 31 1.06 -6.75 -3.78
N PHE A 32 0.88 -5.98 -2.69
CA PHE A 32 0.94 -4.52 -2.74
C PHE A 32 2.37 -4.02 -2.97
N LEU A 33 3.33 -4.52 -2.19
CA LEU A 33 4.75 -4.15 -2.29
C LEU A 33 5.30 -4.42 -3.70
N TRP A 34 5.07 -5.63 -4.21
CA TRP A 34 5.48 -6.02 -5.54
C TRP A 34 4.88 -5.09 -6.60
N ARG A 35 3.57 -4.78 -6.53
CA ARG A 35 2.91 -3.84 -7.46
C ARG A 35 3.53 -2.45 -7.44
N ILE A 36 3.94 -1.96 -6.27
CA ILE A 36 4.62 -0.67 -6.10
C ILE A 36 6.04 -0.72 -6.72
N GLU A 37 6.75 -1.84 -6.56
CA GLU A 37 8.08 -2.07 -7.12
C GLU A 37 8.07 -2.20 -8.65
N THR A 38 7.07 -2.85 -9.26
CA THR A 38 6.99 -2.95 -10.75
C THR A 38 6.75 -1.60 -11.42
N MET A 39 6.21 -0.62 -10.70
CA MET A 39 5.97 0.72 -11.25
C MET A 39 7.29 1.47 -11.41
N LYS A 40 7.78 1.49 -12.66
CA LYS A 40 9.03 2.17 -13.06
C LYS A 40 8.93 3.70 -12.98
N LYS A 41 7.73 4.26 -13.14
CA LYS A 41 7.51 5.71 -13.12
C LYS A 41 7.15 6.17 -11.70
N PRO A 42 7.91 7.09 -11.09
CA PRO A 42 7.65 7.55 -9.72
C PRO A 42 6.30 8.28 -9.59
N GLU A 43 5.87 9.00 -10.63
CA GLU A 43 4.56 9.66 -10.66
C GLU A 43 3.41 8.66 -10.60
N THR A 44 3.49 7.59 -11.40
CA THR A 44 2.49 6.51 -11.41
C THR A 44 2.51 5.74 -10.10
N ARG A 45 3.69 5.53 -9.51
CA ARG A 45 3.86 4.88 -8.21
C ARG A 45 3.10 5.64 -7.12
N LYS A 46 3.30 6.96 -6.99
CA LYS A 46 2.60 7.80 -6.00
C LYS A 46 1.09 7.75 -6.19
N ARG A 47 0.61 7.86 -7.43
CA ARG A 47 -0.82 7.77 -7.73
C ARG A 47 -1.41 6.41 -7.34
N LYS A 48 -0.68 5.31 -7.59
CA LYS A 48 -1.14 3.96 -7.20
C LYS A 48 -1.08 3.70 -5.71
N ILE A 49 -0.08 4.23 -5.02
CA ILE A 49 0.00 4.19 -3.55
C ILE A 49 -1.26 4.81 -2.95
N GLY A 50 -1.67 6.00 -3.41
CA GLY A 50 -2.92 6.63 -2.97
C GLY A 50 -4.13 5.72 -3.17
N GLN A 51 -4.27 5.16 -4.37
CA GLN A 51 -5.36 4.21 -4.65
C GLN A 51 -5.32 2.96 -3.77
N PHE A 52 -4.14 2.42 -3.46
CA PHE A 52 -4.04 1.26 -2.57
C PHE A 52 -4.42 1.61 -1.14
N VAL A 53 -4.05 2.79 -0.65
CA VAL A 53 -4.43 3.27 0.67
C VAL A 53 -5.96 3.46 0.75
N GLU A 54 -6.58 4.04 -0.27
CA GLU A 54 -8.04 4.13 -0.36
C GLU A 54 -8.70 2.73 -0.37
N LEU A 55 -8.16 1.80 -1.16
CA LEU A 55 -8.65 0.41 -1.22
C LEU A 55 -8.57 -0.28 0.16
N LEU A 56 -7.46 -0.09 0.86
CA LEU A 56 -7.21 -0.65 2.20
C LEU A 56 -8.12 -0.01 3.25
N ALA A 57 -8.41 1.30 3.12
CA ALA A 57 -9.39 1.98 3.97
C ALA A 57 -10.82 1.45 3.74
N GLU A 58 -11.15 1.06 2.51
CA GLU A 58 -12.40 0.37 2.19
C GLU A 58 -12.41 -1.12 2.59
N HIS A 59 -11.38 -1.63 3.28
CA HIS A 59 -11.20 -3.05 3.62
C HIS A 59 -11.18 -3.99 2.40
N LYS A 60 -10.76 -3.50 1.24
CA LYS A 60 -10.63 -4.28 0.00
C LYS A 60 -9.18 -4.69 -0.23
N THR A 61 -9.00 -5.87 -0.80
CA THR A 61 -7.70 -6.40 -1.22
C THR A 61 -7.61 -6.49 -2.74
N LEU A 62 -6.39 -6.61 -3.25
CA LEU A 62 -6.10 -6.78 -4.68
C LEU A 62 -6.40 -8.17 -5.23
#